data_AF-A0A9D2QY55-F1
#
_entry.id   AF-A0A9D2QY55-F1
#
_cell.length_a   1.000
_cell.length_b   1.000
_cell.length_c   1.000
_cell.angle_alpha   90.00
_cell.angle_beta   90.00
_cell.angle_gamma   90.00
#
_symmetry.space_group_name_H-M   'P 1'
#
loop_
_entity.id
_entity.type
_entity.pdbx_description
1 polymer ?
#
loop_
_entity_poly.entity_id
_entity_poly.type
_entity_poly.pdbx_seq_one_letter_code
_entity_poly.pdbx_strand_id
1 'polypeptide(L)'
;MTTTGIILASIAAVLLVGLLIFFLVLKIRARRFRPTADPAAKQEALNRDIRDAGFAYDRKGDVFYSLMDCWQREMGYCRLYDEGSSLFNMVMHCEPVCFTYAGKRWMIELWKGQYGITTGAEVGIYNTDQEDIRTERFTGPFYSCARDSERLPMSFVLRKNGRVLMKRKGLHWWLTGFRLGEFSAPDSLSMDVRIRFPNREMRDAFLTALQELGYEKREYAVRGNTVLIHYTVPHSKQPLSHGSLQEAAVQKVNQSNCALYRQATGKYRNTLDKLEYIKALVPELYEFCMHSLYAKAFYESFGWLLDLIHDHNRRPEPVPPAPCPPKPKPPKPCRPDTCPSSPCRPKPFRPVPCPPVSCSPKPCPPGPCPPVSCSPSSCRPNRLCCGNCEECPYRRSSGCEGGCRGAHNSCQHMSLSC
;
A
#
# COMPACT_ATOMS: atom_id res chain seq x y z
N MET A 1 -66.01 -16.50 14.54
CA MET A 1 -64.61 -15.99 14.46
C MET A 1 -64.56 -14.65 15.16
N THR A 2 -63.58 -14.43 16.03
CA THR A 2 -63.39 -13.12 16.68
C THR A 2 -62.95 -12.09 15.64
N THR A 3 -63.25 -10.79 15.86
CA THR A 3 -62.81 -9.69 14.98
C THR A 3 -61.30 -9.74 14.72
N THR A 4 -60.52 -10.08 15.73
CA THR A 4 -59.07 -10.32 15.63
C THR A 4 -58.72 -11.45 14.66
N GLY A 5 -59.46 -12.56 14.66
CA GLY A 5 -59.26 -13.67 13.73
C GLY A 5 -59.52 -13.30 12.27
N ILE A 6 -60.50 -12.43 12.01
CA ILE A 6 -60.81 -11.94 10.66
C ILE A 6 -59.70 -11.01 10.16
N ILE A 7 -59.19 -10.12 11.02
CA ILE A 7 -58.08 -9.21 10.69
C ILE A 7 -56.81 -9.99 10.36
N LEU A 8 -56.44 -10.98 11.18
CA LEU A 8 -55.27 -11.81 10.95
C LEU A 8 -55.39 -12.64 9.66
N ALA A 9 -56.56 -13.23 9.39
CA ALA A 9 -56.81 -13.95 8.14
C ALA A 9 -56.71 -13.03 6.91
N SER A 10 -57.22 -11.80 7.01
CA SER A 10 -57.14 -10.80 5.94
C SER A 10 -55.69 -10.38 5.66
N ILE A 11 -54.90 -10.12 6.70
CA ILE A 11 -53.47 -9.82 6.57
C ILE A 11 -52.73 -11.00 5.90
N ALA A 12 -52.98 -12.23 6.36
CA ALA A 12 -52.37 -13.42 5.77
C ALA A 12 -52.73 -13.59 4.29
N ALA A 13 -53.99 -13.35 3.92
CA ALA A 13 -54.44 -13.40 2.53
C ALA A 13 -53.75 -12.33 1.66
N VAL A 14 -53.65 -11.09 2.15
CA VAL A 14 -52.96 -10.00 1.44
C VAL A 14 -51.48 -10.33 1.25
N LEU A 15 -50.81 -10.86 2.28
CA LEU A 15 -49.40 -11.29 2.18
C LEU A 15 -49.23 -12.43 1.18
N LEU A 16 -50.14 -13.41 1.16
CA LEU A 16 -50.11 -14.52 0.20
C LEU A 16 -50.31 -14.02 -1.24
N VAL A 17 -51.27 -13.14 -1.48
CA VAL A 17 -51.51 -12.53 -2.81
C VAL A 17 -50.29 -11.71 -3.23
N GLY A 18 -49.71 -10.91 -2.33
CA GLY A 18 -48.49 -10.16 -2.60
C GLY A 18 -47.32 -11.07 -2.98
N LEU A 19 -47.15 -12.18 -2.27
CA LEU A 19 -46.11 -13.18 -2.55
C LEU A 19 -46.33 -13.89 -3.89
N LEU A 20 -47.58 -14.23 -4.23
CA LEU A 20 -47.93 -14.79 -5.55
C LEU A 20 -47.65 -13.81 -6.69
N ILE A 21 -48.02 -12.54 -6.53
CA ILE A 21 -47.73 -11.48 -7.51
C ILE A 21 -46.22 -11.33 -7.65
N PHE A 22 -45.49 -11.30 -6.54
CA PHE A 22 -44.02 -11.23 -6.54
C PHE A 22 -43.40 -12.36 -7.35
N PHE A 23 -43.77 -13.62 -7.08
CA PHE A 23 -43.26 -14.76 -7.85
C PHE A 23 -43.68 -14.74 -9.32
N LEU A 24 -44.88 -14.24 -9.64
CA LEU A 24 -45.32 -14.06 -11.02
C LEU A 24 -44.45 -13.02 -11.75
N VAL A 25 -44.16 -11.88 -11.10
CA VAL A 25 -43.26 -10.84 -11.64
C VAL A 25 -41.87 -11.41 -11.87
N LEU A 26 -41.31 -12.14 -10.91
CA LEU A 26 -40.01 -12.80 -11.07
C LEU A 26 -40.01 -13.78 -12.26
N LYS A 27 -41.07 -14.58 -12.42
CA LYS A 27 -41.22 -15.52 -13.54
C LYS A 27 -41.31 -14.79 -14.88
N ILE A 28 -42.02 -13.67 -14.95
CA ILE A 28 -42.12 -12.85 -16.17
C ILE A 28 -40.74 -12.24 -16.51
N ARG A 29 -40.07 -11.63 -15.53
CA ARG A 29 -38.72 -11.06 -15.68
C ARG A 29 -37.73 -12.13 -16.17
N ALA A 30 -37.72 -13.29 -15.52
CA ALA A 30 -36.85 -14.41 -15.89
C ALA A 30 -37.10 -14.94 -17.32
N ARG A 31 -38.36 -15.00 -17.77
CA ARG A 31 -38.71 -15.44 -19.13
C ARG A 31 -38.32 -14.43 -20.20
N ARG A 32 -38.50 -13.14 -19.92
CA ARG A 32 -38.19 -12.04 -20.83
C ARG A 32 -36.71 -11.71 -20.91
N PHE A 33 -35.94 -12.07 -19.88
CA PHE A 33 -34.52 -11.76 -19.85
C PHE A 33 -33.75 -12.37 -21.03
N ARG A 34 -32.89 -11.53 -21.61
CA ARG A 34 -31.90 -11.85 -22.62
C ARG A 34 -30.63 -11.10 -22.25
N PRO A 35 -29.48 -11.78 -22.11
CA PRO A 35 -28.22 -11.09 -21.83
C PRO A 35 -27.88 -10.11 -22.94
N THR A 36 -27.27 -8.98 -22.58
CA THR A 36 -26.73 -8.04 -23.57
C THR A 36 -25.66 -8.75 -24.41
N ALA A 37 -25.74 -8.60 -25.73
CA ALA A 37 -24.88 -9.33 -26.66
C ALA A 37 -23.42 -8.87 -26.59
N ASP A 38 -23.18 -7.55 -26.48
CA ASP A 38 -21.84 -6.98 -26.39
C ASP A 38 -21.26 -7.18 -24.97
N PRO A 39 -20.25 -8.04 -24.80
CA PRO A 39 -19.69 -8.26 -23.48
C PRO A 39 -18.76 -7.12 -23.04
N ALA A 40 -18.33 -6.21 -23.93
CA ALA A 40 -17.58 -5.02 -23.54
C ALA A 40 -18.50 -3.98 -22.88
N ALA A 41 -19.64 -3.67 -23.50
CA ALA A 41 -20.67 -2.83 -22.90
C ALA A 41 -21.15 -3.37 -21.53
N LYS A 42 -21.34 -4.69 -21.39
CA LYS A 42 -21.69 -5.30 -20.09
C LYS A 42 -20.64 -5.08 -19.01
N GLN A 43 -19.36 -5.28 -19.35
CA GLN A 43 -18.28 -5.04 -18.40
C GLN A 43 -18.23 -3.56 -18.00
N GLU A 44 -18.38 -2.64 -18.95
CA GLU A 44 -18.38 -1.20 -18.67
C GLU A 44 -19.57 -0.80 -17.79
N ALA A 45 -20.76 -1.38 -18.04
CA ALA A 45 -21.93 -1.16 -17.19
C ALA A 45 -21.68 -1.65 -15.76
N LEU A 46 -21.19 -2.89 -15.58
CA LEU A 46 -20.85 -3.41 -14.26
C LEU A 46 -19.78 -2.56 -13.57
N ASN A 47 -18.72 -2.18 -14.28
CA ASN A 47 -17.64 -1.37 -13.73
C ASN A 47 -18.09 0.03 -13.35
N ARG A 48 -19.13 0.57 -13.97
CA ARG A 48 -19.77 1.82 -13.55
C ARG A 48 -20.53 1.64 -12.24
N ASP A 49 -21.29 0.56 -12.11
CA ASP A 49 -22.08 0.26 -10.90
C ASP A 49 -21.19 0.05 -9.65
N ILE A 50 -20.01 -0.56 -9.81
CA ILE A 50 -19.12 -0.90 -8.67
C ILE A 50 -17.95 0.07 -8.46
N ARG A 51 -17.83 1.11 -9.31
CA ARG A 51 -16.69 2.05 -9.26
C ARG A 51 -16.58 2.72 -7.90
N ASP A 52 -17.70 3.21 -7.38
CA ASP A 52 -17.75 3.98 -6.14
C ASP A 52 -17.53 3.10 -4.90
N ALA A 53 -17.74 1.79 -5.03
CA ALA A 53 -17.32 0.81 -4.02
C ALA A 53 -15.79 0.61 -3.99
N GLY A 54 -15.06 1.12 -4.99
CA GLY A 54 -13.61 1.03 -5.10
C GLY A 54 -13.12 -0.14 -5.94
N PHE A 55 -13.99 -0.78 -6.74
CA PHE A 55 -13.67 -2.00 -7.48
C PHE A 55 -13.92 -1.88 -8.98
N ALA A 56 -13.37 -2.84 -9.73
CA ALA A 56 -13.66 -3.11 -11.12
C ALA A 56 -13.63 -4.62 -11.39
N TYR A 57 -14.16 -5.02 -12.53
CA TYR A 57 -14.23 -6.40 -13.00
C TYR A 57 -13.47 -6.56 -14.32
N ASP A 58 -12.67 -7.62 -14.39
CA ASP A 58 -12.01 -8.08 -15.62
C ASP A 58 -12.63 -9.38 -16.12
N ARG A 59 -13.26 -9.33 -17.29
CA ARG A 59 -13.87 -10.48 -17.95
C ARG A 59 -12.86 -11.54 -18.38
N LYS A 60 -11.60 -11.18 -18.66
CA LYS A 60 -10.59 -12.16 -19.09
C LYS A 60 -10.20 -13.08 -17.93
N GLY A 61 -10.02 -12.51 -16.75
CA GLY A 61 -9.74 -13.25 -15.51
C GLY A 61 -10.97 -13.81 -14.80
N ASP A 62 -12.17 -13.28 -15.09
CA ASP A 62 -13.40 -13.54 -14.30
C ASP A 62 -13.19 -13.15 -12.82
N VAL A 63 -12.66 -11.94 -12.62
CA VAL A 63 -12.13 -11.47 -11.33
C VAL A 63 -12.54 -10.03 -11.07
N PHE A 64 -13.05 -9.78 -9.86
CA PHE A 64 -13.20 -8.44 -9.29
C PHE A 64 -11.90 -8.01 -8.61
N TYR A 65 -11.60 -6.72 -8.65
CA TYR A 65 -10.35 -6.20 -8.11
C TYR A 65 -10.45 -4.72 -7.72
N SER A 66 -9.59 -4.31 -6.79
CA SER A 66 -9.49 -2.94 -6.29
C SER A 66 -8.97 -1.98 -7.36
N LEU A 67 -9.57 -0.79 -7.40
CA LEU A 67 -9.04 0.34 -8.15
C LEU A 67 -7.82 0.93 -7.43
N MET A 68 -6.95 1.61 -8.18
CA MET A 68 -5.78 2.27 -7.60
C MET A 68 -6.18 3.37 -6.61
N ASP A 69 -7.15 4.19 -7.02
CA ASP A 69 -7.60 5.38 -6.30
C ASP A 69 -8.95 5.12 -5.63
N CYS A 70 -9.10 3.95 -5.01
CA CYS A 70 -10.30 3.61 -4.25
C CYS A 70 -10.30 4.32 -2.88
N TRP A 71 -11.48 4.65 -2.38
CA TRP A 71 -11.65 5.40 -1.11
C TRP A 71 -11.06 4.65 0.10
N GLN A 72 -10.94 3.31 0.04
CA GLN A 72 -10.27 2.48 1.05
C GLN A 72 -8.83 2.94 1.34
N ARG A 73 -8.20 3.66 0.41
CA ARG A 73 -6.86 4.21 0.58
C ARG A 73 -6.76 5.19 1.74
N GLU A 74 -7.84 5.88 2.07
CA GLU A 74 -7.92 6.85 3.17
C GLU A 74 -8.02 6.16 4.54
N MET A 75 -8.33 4.86 4.56
CA MET A 75 -8.68 4.15 5.79
C MET A 75 -7.50 3.50 6.50
N GLY A 76 -6.32 3.50 5.88
CA GLY A 76 -5.12 2.85 6.43
C GLY A 76 -5.32 1.39 6.83
N TYR A 77 -4.54 0.93 7.80
CA TYR A 77 -4.65 -0.43 8.33
C TYR A 77 -4.10 -0.59 9.74
N CYS A 78 -4.73 -1.44 10.53
CA CYS A 78 -4.19 -1.94 11.78
C CYS A 78 -4.76 -3.34 12.08
N ARG A 79 -4.11 -4.06 12.99
CA ARG A 79 -4.51 -5.42 13.38
C ARG A 79 -5.98 -5.56 13.79
N LEU A 80 -6.59 -4.50 14.34
CA LEU A 80 -7.99 -4.53 14.76
C LEU A 80 -8.94 -4.84 13.58
N TYR A 81 -8.55 -4.49 12.35
CA TYR A 81 -9.33 -4.79 11.15
C TYR A 81 -9.38 -6.29 10.87
N ASP A 82 -8.25 -7.00 11.00
CA ASP A 82 -8.23 -8.46 10.90
C ASP A 82 -9.10 -9.11 11.99
N GLU A 83 -9.00 -8.62 13.22
CA GLU A 83 -9.77 -9.14 14.36
C GLU A 83 -11.29 -9.01 14.15
N GLY A 84 -11.73 -7.92 13.51
CA GLY A 84 -13.14 -7.67 13.22
C GLY A 84 -13.66 -8.28 11.92
N SER A 85 -12.80 -8.84 11.07
CA SER A 85 -13.15 -9.29 9.71
C SER A 85 -14.31 -10.30 9.67
N SER A 86 -14.34 -11.25 10.61
CA SER A 86 -15.39 -12.28 10.66
C SER A 86 -16.78 -11.74 10.97
N LEU A 87 -16.90 -10.59 11.64
CA LEU A 87 -18.17 -9.90 11.87
C LEU A 87 -18.83 -9.41 10.57
N PHE A 88 -18.04 -9.30 9.50
CA PHE A 88 -18.46 -8.84 8.18
C PHE A 88 -18.40 -9.95 7.13
N ASN A 89 -18.52 -11.20 7.58
CA ASN A 89 -18.49 -12.40 6.74
C ASN A 89 -17.18 -12.61 5.96
N MET A 90 -16.09 -12.01 6.41
CA MET A 90 -14.75 -12.24 5.87
C MET A 90 -14.01 -13.22 6.78
N VAL A 91 -13.74 -14.41 6.26
CA VAL A 91 -13.01 -15.47 6.96
C VAL A 91 -11.78 -15.79 6.12
N MET A 92 -10.62 -15.32 6.56
CA MET A 92 -9.39 -15.32 5.80
C MET A 92 -8.20 -15.59 6.70
N HIS A 93 -7.14 -16.12 6.09
CA HIS A 93 -5.84 -16.11 6.73
C HIS A 93 -5.16 -14.78 6.44
N CYS A 94 -4.54 -14.22 7.48
CA CYS A 94 -3.78 -12.98 7.46
C CYS A 94 -2.29 -13.31 7.68
N GLU A 95 -1.39 -12.59 7.02
CA GLU A 95 0.06 -12.73 7.20
C GLU A 95 0.75 -11.37 7.13
N PRO A 96 0.73 -10.60 8.24
CA PRO A 96 1.40 -9.31 8.32
C PRO A 96 2.91 -9.50 8.47
N VAL A 97 3.68 -9.07 7.47
CA VAL A 97 5.14 -9.02 7.52
C VAL A 97 5.58 -7.60 7.86
N CYS A 98 5.86 -7.37 9.14
CA CYS A 98 6.27 -6.07 9.67
C CYS A 98 7.80 -5.91 9.69
N PHE A 99 8.33 -4.81 9.18
CA PHE A 99 9.77 -4.55 9.13
C PHE A 99 10.08 -3.04 9.14
N THR A 100 11.32 -2.66 9.43
CA THR A 100 11.75 -1.26 9.41
C THR A 100 12.61 -1.00 8.18
N TYR A 101 12.34 0.10 7.47
CA TYR A 101 13.12 0.51 6.31
C TYR A 101 13.04 2.03 6.10
N ALA A 102 14.18 2.66 5.82
CA ALA A 102 14.28 4.11 5.53
C ALA A 102 13.57 5.00 6.57
N GLY A 103 13.74 4.70 7.86
CA GLY A 103 13.16 5.47 8.96
C GLY A 103 11.66 5.26 9.20
N LYS A 104 11.03 4.32 8.48
CA LYS A 104 9.61 3.98 8.64
C LYS A 104 9.41 2.54 9.08
N ARG A 105 8.31 2.29 9.78
CA ARG A 105 7.78 0.95 10.02
C ARG A 105 6.88 0.59 8.84
N TRP A 106 7.16 -0.53 8.21
CA TRP A 106 6.41 -1.07 7.09
C TRP A 106 5.64 -2.31 7.54
N MET A 107 4.53 -2.55 6.86
CA MET A 107 3.77 -3.78 6.93
C MET A 107 3.38 -4.14 5.50
N ILE A 108 3.83 -5.30 5.03
CA ILE A 108 3.28 -5.92 3.84
C ILE A 108 2.46 -7.10 4.31
N GLU A 109 1.18 -7.11 3.99
CA GLU A 109 0.26 -8.13 4.48
C GLU A 109 -0.35 -8.92 3.33
N LEU A 110 -0.37 -10.23 3.52
CA LEU A 110 -0.95 -11.18 2.58
C LEU A 110 -2.25 -11.71 3.15
N TRP A 111 -3.31 -11.69 2.35
CA TRP A 111 -4.58 -12.31 2.73
C TRP A 111 -5.02 -13.35 1.70
N LYS A 112 -5.61 -14.44 2.18
CA LYS A 112 -6.32 -15.42 1.34
C LYS A 112 -7.51 -16.00 2.10
N GLY A 113 -8.68 -16.05 1.47
CA GLY A 113 -9.87 -16.53 2.18
C GLY A 113 -11.19 -16.35 1.44
N GLN A 114 -12.24 -16.37 2.24
CA GLN A 114 -13.62 -16.15 1.84
C GLN A 114 -14.07 -14.75 2.28
N TYR A 115 -14.53 -13.94 1.33
CA TYR A 115 -15.01 -12.58 1.52
C TYR A 115 -16.49 -12.55 1.14
N GLY A 116 -17.35 -12.89 2.11
CA GLY A 116 -18.78 -13.07 1.87
C GLY A 116 -19.06 -14.13 0.82
N ILE A 117 -19.66 -13.74 -0.31
CA ILE A 117 -19.95 -14.65 -1.43
C ILE A 117 -18.81 -14.79 -2.45
N THR A 118 -17.62 -14.29 -2.13
CA THR A 118 -16.45 -14.36 -3.01
C THR A 118 -15.29 -15.09 -2.35
N THR A 119 -14.51 -15.84 -3.12
CA THR A 119 -13.17 -16.31 -2.68
C THR A 119 -12.13 -15.32 -3.20
N GLY A 120 -11.17 -14.91 -2.39
CA GLY A 120 -10.20 -13.89 -2.79
C GLY A 120 -8.82 -14.02 -2.19
N ALA A 121 -7.93 -13.15 -2.67
CA ALA A 121 -6.62 -12.93 -2.11
C ALA A 121 -6.12 -11.50 -2.37
N GLU A 122 -5.26 -11.03 -1.48
CA GLU A 122 -4.83 -9.65 -1.41
C GLU A 122 -3.36 -9.54 -1.00
N VAL A 123 -2.69 -8.49 -1.50
CA VAL A 123 -1.37 -8.06 -1.04
C VAL A 123 -1.41 -6.56 -0.79
N GLY A 124 -1.34 -6.15 0.47
CA GLY A 124 -1.38 -4.76 0.89
C GLY A 124 -0.02 -4.27 1.37
N ILE A 125 0.30 -3.02 1.07
CA ILE A 125 1.54 -2.35 1.45
C ILE A 125 1.18 -1.10 2.25
N TYR A 126 1.67 -1.06 3.47
CA TYR A 126 1.42 0.03 4.39
C TYR A 126 2.72 0.45 5.08
N ASN A 127 2.79 1.71 5.47
CA ASN A 127 3.88 2.21 6.28
C ASN A 127 3.42 3.30 7.25
N THR A 128 4.20 3.52 8.30
CA THR A 128 4.01 4.58 9.27
C THR A 128 5.34 5.04 9.83
N ASP A 129 5.44 6.35 10.04
CA ASP A 129 6.49 7.01 10.83
C ASP A 129 5.95 7.57 12.15
N GLN A 130 4.67 7.29 12.46
CA GLN A 130 4.02 7.73 13.67
C GLN A 130 4.25 6.76 14.82
N GLU A 131 4.10 7.27 16.04
CA GLU A 131 4.03 6.45 17.25
C GLU A 131 2.78 5.56 17.26
N ASP A 132 2.77 4.59 18.16
CA ASP A 132 1.60 3.72 18.33
C ASP A 132 0.41 4.50 18.89
N ILE A 133 -0.77 4.19 18.36
CA ILE A 133 -2.03 4.67 18.93
C ILE A 133 -2.20 3.99 20.29
N ARG A 134 -2.54 4.78 21.31
CA ARG A 134 -2.81 4.30 22.67
C ARG A 134 -4.17 4.78 23.12
N THR A 135 -5.12 3.85 23.16
CA THR A 135 -6.48 4.06 23.65
C THR A 135 -6.89 2.88 24.53
N GLU A 136 -7.97 3.02 25.29
CA GLU A 136 -8.52 1.93 26.08
C GLU A 136 -8.93 0.71 25.23
N ARG A 137 -9.30 0.94 23.95
CA ARG A 137 -9.83 -0.09 23.04
C ARG A 137 -8.78 -0.69 22.12
N PHE A 138 -7.70 0.04 21.84
CA PHE A 138 -6.64 -0.37 20.93
C PHE A 138 -5.32 0.25 21.35
N THR A 139 -4.30 -0.61 21.43
CA THR A 139 -2.90 -0.18 21.56
C THR A 139 -2.08 -0.88 20.48
N GLY A 140 -1.44 -0.10 19.62
CA GLY A 140 -0.57 -0.63 18.56
C GLY A 140 -0.37 0.33 17.40
N PRO A 141 0.41 -0.09 16.39
CA PRO A 141 0.64 0.72 15.21
C PRO A 141 -0.62 0.88 14.38
N PHE A 142 -0.77 2.07 13.79
CA PHE A 142 -1.64 2.29 12.65
C PHE A 142 -0.80 2.66 11.44
N TYR A 143 -1.02 1.94 10.34
CA TYR A 143 -0.28 2.11 9.11
C TYR A 143 -1.11 2.86 8.08
N SER A 144 -0.48 3.84 7.42
CA SER A 144 -1.07 4.47 6.23
C SER A 144 -0.81 3.61 5.01
N CYS A 145 -1.74 3.64 4.04
CA CYS A 145 -1.53 3.03 2.74
C CYS A 145 -0.29 3.59 2.05
N ALA A 146 0.49 2.74 1.37
CA ALA A 146 1.69 3.19 0.69
C ALA A 146 1.41 4.31 -0.33
N ARG A 147 2.26 5.34 -0.31
CA ARG A 147 2.17 6.47 -1.24
C ARG A 147 2.46 6.01 -2.67
N ASP A 148 2.12 6.85 -3.63
CA ASP A 148 2.27 6.53 -5.06
C ASP A 148 3.71 6.19 -5.48
N SER A 149 4.69 6.86 -4.86
CA SER A 149 6.13 6.61 -5.03
C SER A 149 6.63 5.37 -4.29
N GLU A 150 5.82 4.81 -3.39
CA GLU A 150 6.16 3.70 -2.49
C GLU A 150 5.44 2.39 -2.86
N ARG A 151 4.61 2.42 -3.91
CA ARG A 151 3.98 1.22 -4.49
C ARG A 151 5.04 0.24 -4.99
N LEU A 152 4.76 -1.05 -4.87
CA LEU A 152 5.66 -2.10 -5.35
C LEU A 152 5.05 -2.87 -6.54
N PRO A 153 5.86 -3.27 -7.53
CA PRO A 153 5.45 -4.27 -8.50
C PRO A 153 5.19 -5.60 -7.80
N MET A 154 3.94 -6.06 -7.85
CA MET A 154 3.48 -7.28 -7.22
C MET A 154 2.76 -8.19 -8.22
N SER A 155 2.72 -9.48 -7.91
CA SER A 155 1.81 -10.42 -8.55
C SER A 155 1.52 -11.58 -7.63
N PHE A 156 0.34 -12.17 -7.77
CA PHE A 156 0.03 -13.42 -7.09
C PHE A 156 -0.71 -14.42 -7.98
N VAL A 157 -0.62 -15.69 -7.60
CA VAL A 157 -1.45 -16.79 -8.11
C VAL A 157 -2.18 -17.39 -6.92
N LEU A 158 -3.50 -17.29 -6.91
CA LEU A 158 -4.34 -17.96 -5.91
C LEU A 158 -4.75 -19.33 -6.43
N ARG A 159 -4.62 -20.35 -5.60
CA ARG A 159 -5.01 -21.73 -5.91
C ARG A 159 -5.96 -22.23 -4.84
N LYS A 160 -6.85 -23.13 -5.25
CA LYS A 160 -7.69 -23.93 -4.37
C LYS A 160 -7.43 -25.40 -4.65
N ASN A 161 -7.02 -26.15 -3.64
CA ASN A 161 -6.67 -27.58 -3.77
C ASN A 161 -5.69 -27.80 -4.94
N GLY A 162 -4.66 -26.95 -5.03
CA GLY A 162 -3.63 -26.98 -6.10
C GLY A 162 -4.05 -26.39 -7.46
N ARG A 163 -5.34 -26.21 -7.73
CA ARG A 163 -5.84 -25.67 -9.01
C ARG A 163 -5.85 -24.14 -8.98
N VAL A 164 -5.34 -23.51 -10.04
CA VAL A 164 -5.35 -22.04 -10.17
C VAL A 164 -6.79 -21.53 -10.22
N LEU A 165 -7.13 -20.63 -9.29
CA LEU A 165 -8.39 -19.89 -9.31
C LEU A 165 -8.25 -18.58 -10.09
N MET A 166 -7.19 -17.81 -9.82
CA MET A 166 -6.96 -16.51 -10.44
C MET A 166 -5.49 -16.10 -10.38
N LYS A 167 -5.14 -15.09 -11.19
CA LYS A 167 -3.83 -14.46 -11.22
C LYS A 167 -3.98 -12.95 -11.29
N ARG A 168 -3.12 -12.24 -10.57
CA ARG A 168 -3.07 -10.78 -10.56
C ARG A 168 -1.63 -10.30 -10.66
N LYS A 169 -1.42 -9.15 -11.31
CA LYS A 169 -0.12 -8.49 -11.44
C LYS A 169 -0.31 -7.00 -11.64
N GLY A 170 0.46 -6.19 -10.94
CA GLY A 170 0.44 -4.74 -11.09
C GLY A 170 1.46 -4.04 -10.22
N LEU A 171 1.78 -2.79 -10.55
CA LEU A 171 2.37 -1.86 -9.59
C LEU A 171 1.21 -1.34 -8.74
N HIS A 172 1.19 -1.62 -7.45
CA HIS A 172 0.04 -1.29 -6.59
C HIS A 172 0.47 -1.07 -5.14
N TRP A 173 -0.42 -0.46 -4.35
CA TRP A 173 -0.32 -0.46 -2.88
C TRP A 173 -1.19 -1.58 -2.29
N TRP A 174 -2.36 -1.83 -2.88
CA TRP A 174 -3.28 -2.91 -2.51
C TRP A 174 -3.74 -3.76 -3.71
N LEU A 175 -2.98 -4.83 -4.03
CA LEU A 175 -3.29 -5.70 -5.18
C LEU A 175 -4.25 -6.80 -4.75
N THR A 176 -5.47 -6.79 -5.27
CA THR A 176 -6.51 -7.75 -4.90
C THR A 176 -7.05 -8.56 -6.08
N GLY A 177 -7.79 -9.62 -5.76
CA GLY A 177 -8.59 -10.40 -6.71
C GLY A 177 -9.64 -11.22 -5.99
N PHE A 178 -10.89 -11.17 -6.47
CA PHE A 178 -12.04 -11.87 -5.89
C PHE A 178 -12.85 -12.59 -6.98
N ARG A 179 -13.21 -13.85 -6.71
CA ARG A 179 -14.04 -14.68 -7.58
C ARG A 179 -15.42 -14.86 -6.98
N LEU A 180 -16.43 -14.41 -7.70
CA LEU A 180 -17.82 -14.43 -7.25
C LEU A 180 -18.44 -15.84 -7.32
N GLY A 181 -19.14 -16.22 -6.26
CA GLY A 181 -19.89 -17.47 -6.19
C GLY A 181 -19.03 -18.72 -5.95
N GLU A 182 -17.73 -18.55 -5.72
CA GLU A 182 -16.82 -19.62 -5.31
C GLU A 182 -16.71 -19.62 -3.78
N PHE A 183 -17.01 -20.76 -3.16
CA PHE A 183 -16.82 -20.96 -1.73
C PHE A 183 -15.49 -21.66 -1.46
N SER A 184 -14.70 -21.16 -0.51
CA SER A 184 -13.45 -21.79 -0.09
C SER A 184 -13.32 -21.80 1.43
N ALA A 185 -12.80 -22.88 1.98
CA ALA A 185 -12.22 -22.86 3.32
C ALA A 185 -10.81 -22.24 3.20
N PRO A 186 -10.37 -21.36 4.11
CA PRO A 186 -9.03 -20.74 4.03
C PRO A 186 -7.87 -21.74 3.89
N ASP A 187 -7.96 -22.88 4.59
CA ASP A 187 -6.98 -23.98 4.51
C ASP A 187 -6.91 -24.66 3.13
N SER A 188 -7.99 -24.60 2.35
CA SER A 188 -8.01 -25.15 0.99
C SER A 188 -7.26 -24.26 -0.02
N LEU A 189 -6.88 -23.06 0.39
CA LEU A 189 -6.24 -22.06 -0.47
C LEU A 189 -4.73 -22.02 -0.29
N SER A 190 -4.01 -21.79 -1.37
CA SER A 190 -2.59 -21.42 -1.35
C SER A 190 -2.34 -20.25 -2.28
N MET A 191 -1.36 -19.41 -1.96
CA MET A 191 -1.05 -18.19 -2.70
C MET A 191 0.45 -18.12 -3.00
N ASP A 192 0.81 -18.08 -4.29
CA ASP A 192 2.17 -17.80 -4.72
C ASP A 192 2.30 -16.29 -4.94
N VAL A 193 3.06 -15.59 -4.10
CA VAL A 193 3.24 -14.12 -4.16
C VAL A 193 4.62 -13.78 -4.69
N ARG A 194 4.72 -12.71 -5.48
CA ARG A 194 5.98 -12.16 -5.96
C ARG A 194 5.99 -10.66 -5.81
N ILE A 195 6.98 -10.14 -5.09
CA ILE A 195 7.13 -8.71 -4.79
C ILE A 195 8.53 -8.27 -5.24
N ARG A 196 8.60 -7.18 -6.01
CA ARG A 196 9.87 -6.56 -6.39
C ARG A 196 10.11 -5.30 -5.55
N PHE A 197 11.14 -5.33 -4.75
CA PHE A 197 11.59 -4.22 -3.90
C PHE A 197 12.45 -3.22 -4.69
N PRO A 198 12.50 -1.94 -4.27
CA PRO A 198 13.26 -0.90 -4.97
C PRO A 198 14.76 -1.16 -4.93
N ASN A 199 15.28 -1.67 -3.81
CA ASN A 199 16.71 -1.92 -3.60
C ASN A 199 16.91 -3.16 -2.70
N ARG A 200 18.18 -3.52 -2.52
CA ARG A 200 18.58 -4.67 -1.70
C ARG A 200 18.26 -4.46 -0.23
N GLU A 201 18.40 -3.25 0.29
CA GLU A 201 18.18 -2.93 1.70
C GLU A 201 16.74 -3.20 2.13
N MET A 202 15.74 -2.68 1.39
CA MET A 202 14.33 -2.94 1.71
C MET A 202 13.97 -4.42 1.55
N ARG A 203 14.52 -5.08 0.52
CA ARG A 203 14.33 -6.52 0.31
C ARG A 203 14.87 -7.32 1.49
N ASP A 204 16.08 -7.01 1.95
CA ASP A 204 16.72 -7.74 3.04
C ASP A 204 15.99 -7.50 4.36
N ALA A 205 15.54 -6.26 4.62
CA ALA A 205 14.70 -5.98 5.79
C ALA A 205 13.39 -6.79 5.78
N PHE A 206 12.70 -6.87 4.63
CA PHE A 206 11.52 -7.72 4.46
C PHE A 206 11.84 -9.20 4.65
N LEU A 207 12.97 -9.68 4.10
CA LEU A 207 13.38 -11.07 4.17
C LEU A 207 13.70 -11.50 5.61
N THR A 208 14.38 -10.64 6.37
CA THR A 208 14.64 -10.87 7.80
C THR A 208 13.33 -11.00 8.56
N ALA A 209 12.38 -10.08 8.38
CA ALA A 209 11.07 -10.16 9.03
C ALA A 209 10.28 -11.42 8.63
N LEU A 210 10.35 -11.83 7.36
CA LEU A 210 9.72 -13.06 6.89
C LEU A 210 10.32 -14.31 7.58
N GLN A 211 11.65 -14.33 7.75
CA GLN A 211 12.34 -15.41 8.48
C GLN A 211 12.01 -15.40 9.98
N GLU A 212 11.91 -14.22 10.60
CA GLU A 212 11.54 -14.05 12.00
C GLU A 212 10.09 -14.51 12.29
N LEU A 213 9.20 -14.40 11.31
CA LEU A 213 7.85 -14.97 11.40
C LEU A 213 7.86 -16.50 11.43
N GLY A 214 8.88 -17.15 10.86
CA GLY A 214 9.01 -18.61 10.81
C GLY A 214 9.15 -19.22 9.41
N TYR A 215 9.16 -18.40 8.35
CA TYR A 215 9.25 -18.92 6.99
C TYR A 215 10.60 -19.61 6.73
N GLU A 216 10.52 -20.83 6.20
CA GLU A 216 11.69 -21.62 5.85
C GLU A 216 12.15 -21.40 4.40
N LYS A 217 13.40 -21.78 4.09
CA LYS A 217 14.00 -21.62 2.75
C LYS A 217 13.24 -22.33 1.61
N ARG A 218 12.36 -23.29 1.93
CA ARG A 218 11.49 -23.96 0.94
C ARG A 218 10.23 -23.16 0.61
N GLU A 219 9.87 -22.20 1.45
CA GLU A 219 8.63 -21.41 1.36
C GLU A 219 8.84 -20.06 0.69
N TYR A 220 10.07 -19.70 0.35
CA TYR A 220 10.35 -18.50 -0.42
C TYR A 220 11.60 -18.66 -1.31
N ALA A 221 11.72 -17.79 -2.30
CA ALA A 221 12.90 -17.69 -3.15
C ALA A 221 13.26 -16.23 -3.41
N VAL A 222 14.55 -15.94 -3.57
CA VAL A 222 15.04 -14.57 -3.81
C VAL A 222 15.79 -14.52 -5.14
N ARG A 223 15.45 -13.54 -5.99
CA ARG A 223 16.16 -13.26 -7.24
C ARG A 223 16.33 -11.75 -7.41
N GLY A 224 17.57 -11.27 -7.25
CA GLY A 224 17.86 -9.83 -7.26
C GLY A 224 17.08 -9.12 -6.16
N ASN A 225 16.29 -8.10 -6.51
CA ASN A 225 15.41 -7.40 -5.56
C ASN A 225 14.00 -8.01 -5.49
N THR A 226 13.78 -9.21 -6.02
CA THR A 226 12.46 -9.86 -6.02
C THR A 226 12.43 -11.00 -5.02
N VAL A 227 11.38 -11.05 -4.20
CA VAL A 227 11.07 -12.17 -3.30
C VAL A 227 9.82 -12.87 -3.83
N LEU A 228 9.89 -14.19 -3.90
CA LEU A 228 8.76 -15.08 -4.17
C LEU A 228 8.41 -15.79 -2.87
N ILE A 229 7.13 -15.87 -2.53
CA ILE A 229 6.63 -16.45 -1.28
C ILE A 229 5.58 -17.50 -1.65
N HIS A 230 5.68 -18.69 -1.07
CA HIS A 230 4.73 -19.78 -1.17
C HIS A 230 3.88 -19.80 0.09
N TYR A 231 2.81 -19.01 0.10
CA TYR A 231 1.94 -18.84 1.25
C TYR A 231 0.84 -19.91 1.28
N THR A 232 1.03 -20.95 2.09
CA THR A 232 0.09 -22.07 2.26
C THR A 232 -0.60 -22.00 3.61
N VAL A 233 0.16 -22.06 4.70
CA VAL A 233 -0.27 -21.97 6.09
C VAL A 233 0.30 -20.68 6.68
N PRO A 234 -0.48 -19.92 7.47
CA PRO A 234 0.03 -18.75 8.14
C PRO A 234 1.04 -19.10 9.24
N HIS A 235 2.11 -18.32 9.30
CA HIS A 235 3.10 -18.38 10.38
C HIS A 235 2.76 -17.38 11.50
N SER A 236 2.13 -16.28 11.17
CA SER A 236 1.59 -15.30 12.13
C SER A 236 0.33 -15.78 12.85
N LYS A 237 0.06 -15.16 14.00
CA LYS A 237 -1.17 -15.39 14.77
C LYS A 237 -2.37 -14.90 13.97
N GLN A 238 -3.34 -15.80 13.80
CA GLN A 238 -4.61 -15.48 13.15
C GLN A 238 -5.54 -14.71 14.08
N PRO A 239 -6.57 -14.02 13.54
CA PRO A 239 -7.60 -13.34 14.33
C PRO A 239 -8.14 -14.22 15.46
N LEU A 240 -8.52 -13.61 16.57
CA LEU A 240 -9.06 -14.28 17.76
C LEU A 240 -10.32 -15.11 17.47
N SER A 241 -11.05 -14.75 16.40
CA SER A 241 -12.22 -15.51 15.94
C SER A 241 -11.87 -16.78 15.17
N HIS A 242 -10.60 -16.99 14.80
CA HIS A 242 -10.15 -18.15 14.03
C HIS A 242 -10.39 -19.46 14.79
N GLY A 243 -11.06 -20.41 14.13
CA GLY A 243 -11.45 -21.70 14.72
C GLY A 243 -12.61 -21.62 15.71
N SER A 244 -13.24 -20.45 15.88
CA SER A 244 -14.41 -20.29 16.75
C SER A 244 -15.69 -20.87 16.13
N LEU A 245 -16.69 -21.14 16.98
CA LEU A 245 -18.05 -21.52 16.51
C LEU A 245 -18.71 -20.40 15.69
N GLN A 246 -18.41 -19.15 16.01
CA GLN A 246 -18.92 -18.00 15.26
C GLN A 246 -18.38 -18.01 13.83
N GLU A 247 -17.07 -18.20 13.66
CA GLU A 247 -16.45 -18.31 12.34
C GLU A 247 -17.02 -19.49 11.54
N ALA A 248 -17.21 -20.64 12.17
CA ALA A 248 -17.83 -21.80 11.53
C ALA A 248 -19.27 -21.51 11.06
N ALA A 249 -20.06 -20.78 11.86
CA ALA A 249 -21.40 -20.35 11.47
C ALA A 249 -21.37 -19.39 10.28
N VAL A 250 -20.46 -18.40 10.29
CA VAL A 250 -20.24 -17.46 9.18
C VAL A 250 -19.86 -18.21 7.91
N GLN A 251 -18.92 -19.16 7.97
CA GLN A 251 -18.53 -19.96 6.82
C GLN A 251 -19.69 -20.81 6.26
N LYS A 252 -20.56 -21.34 7.12
CA LYS A 252 -21.76 -22.06 6.69
C LYS A 252 -22.74 -21.15 5.95
N VAL A 253 -22.90 -19.91 6.40
CA VAL A 253 -23.70 -18.88 5.70
C VAL A 253 -23.06 -18.54 4.35
N ASN A 254 -21.76 -18.28 4.31
CA ASN A 254 -21.02 -18.03 3.07
C ASN A 254 -21.17 -19.17 2.06
N GLN A 255 -21.02 -20.42 2.52
CA GLN A 255 -21.21 -21.62 1.70
C GLN A 255 -22.62 -21.70 1.12
N SER A 256 -23.62 -21.47 1.96
CA SER A 256 -25.04 -21.50 1.58
C SER A 256 -25.35 -20.40 0.55
N ASN A 257 -24.84 -19.19 0.76
CA ASN A 257 -25.02 -18.06 -0.14
C ASN A 257 -24.33 -18.29 -1.50
N CYS A 258 -23.12 -18.83 -1.52
CA CYS A 258 -22.45 -19.23 -2.77
C CYS A 258 -23.24 -20.32 -3.51
N ALA A 259 -23.79 -21.31 -2.78
CA ALA A 259 -24.61 -22.36 -3.38
C ALA A 259 -25.91 -21.77 -3.97
N LEU A 260 -26.60 -20.91 -3.24
CA LEU A 260 -27.81 -20.23 -3.70
C LEU A 260 -27.54 -19.38 -4.94
N TYR A 261 -26.47 -18.57 -4.93
CA TYR A 261 -26.06 -17.77 -6.09
C TYR A 261 -25.82 -18.66 -7.32
N ARG A 262 -25.07 -19.76 -7.18
CA ARG A 262 -24.79 -20.69 -8.28
C ARG A 262 -26.06 -21.40 -8.77
N GLN A 263 -26.98 -21.76 -7.89
CA GLN A 263 -28.24 -22.38 -8.26
C GLN A 263 -29.15 -21.39 -9.01
N ALA A 264 -29.34 -20.20 -8.46
CA ALA A 264 -30.20 -19.16 -9.04
C ALA A 264 -29.70 -18.68 -10.41
N THR A 265 -28.39 -18.67 -10.62
CA THR A 265 -27.76 -18.16 -11.84
C THR A 265 -27.21 -19.25 -12.76
N GLY A 266 -27.43 -20.53 -12.44
CA GLY A 266 -26.81 -21.68 -13.11
C GLY A 266 -27.13 -21.82 -14.59
N LYS A 267 -28.16 -21.12 -15.10
CA LYS A 267 -28.48 -21.02 -16.52
C LYS A 267 -27.40 -20.27 -17.33
N TYR A 268 -26.61 -19.41 -16.69
CA TYR A 268 -25.61 -18.56 -17.34
C TYR A 268 -24.19 -19.01 -17.01
N ARG A 269 -23.32 -19.02 -18.02
CA ARG A 269 -21.95 -19.53 -17.88
C ARG A 269 -20.99 -18.51 -17.27
N ASN A 270 -21.04 -17.26 -17.72
CA ASN A 270 -20.11 -16.21 -17.29
C ASN A 270 -20.73 -15.27 -16.25
N THR A 271 -19.88 -14.65 -15.43
CA THR A 271 -20.31 -13.80 -14.31
C THR A 271 -21.10 -12.56 -14.75
N LEU A 272 -20.79 -11.97 -15.90
CA LEU A 272 -21.51 -10.80 -16.42
C LEU A 272 -22.99 -11.13 -16.67
N ASP A 273 -23.27 -12.24 -17.35
CA ASP A 273 -24.65 -12.69 -17.61
C ASP A 273 -25.39 -13.03 -16.31
N LYS A 274 -24.70 -13.65 -15.35
CA LYS A 274 -25.27 -13.97 -14.03
C LYS A 274 -25.69 -12.72 -13.28
N LEU A 275 -24.85 -11.69 -13.28
CA LEU A 275 -25.12 -10.43 -12.60
C LEU A 275 -26.19 -9.60 -13.32
N GLU A 276 -26.16 -9.53 -14.64
CA GLU A 276 -27.20 -8.88 -15.44
C GLU A 276 -28.56 -9.57 -15.23
N TYR A 277 -28.56 -10.89 -15.12
CA TYR A 277 -29.77 -11.65 -14.79
C TYR A 277 -30.29 -11.32 -13.38
N ILE A 278 -29.43 -11.25 -12.37
CA ILE A 278 -29.84 -10.85 -11.02
C ILE A 278 -30.40 -9.43 -11.03
N LYS A 279 -29.71 -8.49 -11.71
CA LYS A 279 -30.15 -7.10 -11.87
C LYS A 279 -31.53 -7.01 -12.52
N ALA A 280 -31.79 -7.82 -13.55
CA ALA A 280 -33.09 -7.85 -14.22
C ALA A 280 -34.18 -8.57 -13.40
N LEU A 281 -33.80 -9.57 -12.60
CA LEU A 281 -34.74 -10.38 -11.81
C LEU A 281 -35.19 -9.63 -10.55
N VAL A 282 -34.23 -9.14 -9.76
CA VAL A 282 -34.43 -8.46 -8.48
C VAL A 282 -33.48 -7.24 -8.39
N PRO A 283 -33.79 -6.13 -9.08
CA PRO A 283 -32.96 -4.93 -9.11
C PRO A 283 -32.61 -4.41 -7.72
N GLU A 284 -33.57 -4.44 -6.79
CA GLU A 284 -33.39 -3.93 -5.43
C GLU A 284 -32.36 -4.76 -4.65
N LEU A 285 -32.34 -6.07 -4.86
CA LEU A 285 -31.31 -6.95 -4.28
C LEU A 285 -29.96 -6.72 -4.95
N TYR A 286 -29.93 -6.51 -6.27
CA TYR A 286 -28.70 -6.17 -6.97
C TYR A 286 -28.09 -4.88 -6.41
N GLU A 287 -28.87 -3.80 -6.34
CA GLU A 287 -28.42 -2.51 -5.78
C GLU A 287 -28.00 -2.67 -4.32
N PHE A 288 -28.76 -3.38 -3.49
CA PHE A 288 -28.36 -3.68 -2.12
C PHE A 288 -27.00 -4.40 -2.06
N CYS A 289 -26.78 -5.42 -2.89
CA CYS A 289 -25.51 -6.15 -2.94
C CYS A 289 -24.37 -5.26 -3.45
N MET A 290 -24.57 -4.43 -4.48
CA MET A 290 -23.57 -3.47 -4.96
C MET A 290 -23.24 -2.45 -3.88
N HIS A 291 -24.24 -1.96 -3.13
CA HIS A 291 -24.06 -1.09 -1.97
C HIS A 291 -23.39 -1.78 -0.77
N SER A 292 -23.59 -3.08 -0.60
CA SER A 292 -22.93 -3.86 0.46
C SER A 292 -21.44 -4.09 0.18
N LEU A 293 -21.03 -4.09 -1.09
CA LEU A 293 -19.61 -4.12 -1.49
C LEU A 293 -18.86 -2.84 -1.07
N TYR A 294 -19.57 -1.78 -0.68
CA TYR A 294 -18.92 -0.55 -0.25
C TYR A 294 -18.12 -0.73 1.03
N ALA A 295 -18.22 -1.85 1.77
CA ALA A 295 -17.50 -2.08 3.03
C ALA A 295 -17.54 -0.89 4.02
N LYS A 296 -18.39 0.11 3.80
CA LYS A 296 -18.43 1.33 4.61
C LYS A 296 -18.87 0.97 6.01
N ALA A 297 -19.87 0.11 6.15
CA ALA A 297 -20.27 -0.46 7.42
C ALA A 297 -19.11 -1.13 8.19
N PHE A 298 -18.15 -1.77 7.50
CA PHE A 298 -16.95 -2.34 8.13
C PHE A 298 -16.13 -1.22 8.78
N TYR A 299 -15.75 -0.21 8.00
CA TYR A 299 -14.94 0.88 8.53
C TYR A 299 -15.70 1.83 9.46
N GLU A 300 -17.02 1.99 9.30
CA GLU A 300 -17.90 2.74 10.20
C GLU A 300 -17.88 2.14 11.61
N SER A 301 -17.77 0.82 11.74
CA SER A 301 -17.59 0.17 13.05
C SER A 301 -16.28 0.57 13.75
N PHE A 302 -15.31 1.09 12.98
CA PHE A 302 -14.05 1.66 13.44
C PHE A 302 -13.99 3.17 13.29
N GLY A 303 -15.12 3.86 13.08
CA GLY A 303 -15.19 5.31 12.88
C GLY A 303 -14.48 6.09 13.99
N TRP A 304 -14.65 5.66 15.24
CA TRP A 304 -13.97 6.26 16.40
C TRP A 304 -12.44 6.26 16.29
N LEU A 305 -11.86 5.22 15.68
CA LEU A 305 -10.41 5.10 15.48
C LEU A 305 -9.97 5.99 14.32
N LEU A 306 -10.75 6.01 13.25
CA LEU A 306 -10.49 6.82 12.06
C LEU A 306 -10.60 8.32 12.37
N ASP A 307 -11.58 8.73 13.16
CA ASP A 307 -11.74 10.11 13.63
C ASP A 307 -10.51 10.54 14.44
N LEU A 308 -10.06 9.70 15.38
CA LEU A 308 -8.85 9.93 16.15
C LEU A 308 -7.61 10.12 15.25
N ILE A 309 -7.49 9.32 14.20
CA ILE A 309 -6.36 9.37 13.26
C ILE A 309 -6.43 10.61 12.37
N HIS A 310 -7.61 10.92 11.82
CA HIS A 310 -7.81 12.12 11.00
C HIS A 310 -7.57 13.40 11.82
N ASP A 311 -8.00 13.43 13.08
CA ASP A 311 -7.75 14.55 13.98
C ASP A 311 -6.28 14.64 14.41
N HIS A 312 -5.60 13.51 14.65
CA HIS A 312 -4.15 13.50 14.93
C HIS A 312 -3.28 13.88 13.73
N ASN A 313 -3.70 13.52 12.51
CA ASN A 313 -2.97 13.82 11.27
C ASN A 313 -3.19 15.26 10.78
N ARG A 314 -4.07 16.05 11.40
CA ARG A 314 -4.12 17.51 11.24
C ARG A 314 -2.93 18.17 11.95
N ARG A 315 -1.71 17.91 11.46
CA ARG A 315 -0.66 18.93 11.58
C ARG A 315 -1.07 20.05 10.62
N PRO A 316 -1.12 21.34 11.04
CA PRO A 316 -1.41 22.41 10.10
C PRO A 316 -0.40 22.32 8.95
N GLU A 317 -0.90 22.28 7.71
CA GLU A 317 -0.02 22.45 6.55
C GLU A 317 0.85 23.69 6.79
N PRO A 318 2.17 23.64 6.50
CA PRO A 318 2.96 24.84 6.55
C PRO A 318 2.29 25.87 5.64
N VAL A 319 1.83 26.98 6.25
CA VAL A 319 1.25 28.12 5.54
C VAL A 319 2.18 28.44 4.38
N PRO A 320 1.71 28.43 3.12
CA PRO A 320 2.54 28.81 2.00
C PRO A 320 3.19 30.15 2.31
N PRO A 321 4.52 30.30 2.16
CA PRO A 321 5.15 31.58 2.41
C PRO A 321 4.42 32.66 1.61
N ALA A 322 4.06 33.75 2.30
CA ALA A 322 3.33 34.84 1.69
C ALA A 322 3.99 35.21 0.35
N PRO A 323 3.21 35.44 -0.73
CA PRO A 323 3.77 35.77 -2.04
C PRO A 323 4.81 36.87 -1.89
N CYS A 324 6.03 36.63 -2.37
CA CYS A 324 7.06 37.65 -2.34
C CYS A 324 6.51 38.92 -3.00
N PRO A 325 6.70 40.11 -2.40
CA PRO A 325 6.23 41.34 -3.00
C PRO A 325 6.83 41.48 -4.41
N PRO A 326 6.06 41.97 -5.39
CA PRO A 326 6.50 42.03 -6.77
C PRO A 326 7.81 42.84 -6.85
N LYS A 327 8.82 42.26 -7.50
CA LYS A 327 10.09 42.95 -7.75
C LYS A 327 9.83 44.28 -8.45
N PRO A 328 10.40 45.40 -8.00
CA PRO A 328 10.23 46.69 -8.66
C PRO A 328 10.71 46.59 -10.12
N LYS A 329 9.90 47.14 -11.03
CA LYS A 329 10.19 47.15 -12.47
C LYS A 329 11.56 47.78 -12.73
N PRO A 330 12.40 47.21 -13.61
CA PRO A 330 13.66 47.83 -13.96
C PRO A 330 13.42 49.21 -14.60
N PRO A 331 14.25 50.22 -14.29
CA PRO A 331 14.09 51.55 -14.88
C PRO A 331 14.32 51.48 -16.39
N LYS A 332 13.54 52.28 -17.12
CA LYS A 332 13.63 52.37 -18.60
C LYS A 332 15.04 52.81 -19.02
N PRO A 333 15.60 52.30 -20.13
CA PRO A 333 16.90 52.76 -20.62
C PRO A 333 16.82 54.22 -21.06
N CYS A 334 17.74 55.06 -20.58
CA CYS A 334 17.93 56.41 -21.08
C CYS A 334 18.46 56.35 -22.52
N ARG A 335 17.87 57.14 -23.43
CA ARG A 335 18.44 57.38 -24.77
C ARG A 335 19.70 58.24 -24.64
N PRO A 336 20.76 57.99 -25.42
CA PRO A 336 21.92 58.87 -25.43
C PRO A 336 21.64 60.07 -26.34
N ASP A 337 21.58 61.27 -25.77
CA ASP A 337 21.72 62.50 -26.54
C ASP A 337 23.21 62.78 -26.76
N THR A 338 23.52 63.12 -28.01
CA THR A 338 24.84 63.44 -28.55
C THR A 338 25.45 64.68 -27.90
N CYS A 339 26.67 64.57 -27.39
CA CYS A 339 27.53 65.71 -27.04
C CYS A 339 28.61 65.93 -28.12
N PRO A 340 28.89 67.17 -28.55
CA PRO A 340 29.88 67.45 -29.58
C PRO A 340 31.30 67.45 -29.01
N SER A 341 32.24 66.98 -29.84
CA SER A 341 33.65 66.79 -29.56
C SER A 341 34.44 68.10 -29.42
N SER A 342 35.23 68.22 -28.36
CA SER A 342 36.40 69.12 -28.31
C SER A 342 37.61 68.40 -27.68
N PRO A 343 38.85 68.60 -28.19
CA PRO A 343 39.99 67.77 -27.81
C PRO A 343 40.83 68.41 -26.70
N CYS A 344 41.21 67.65 -25.68
CA CYS A 344 42.14 68.11 -24.64
C CYS A 344 43.31 67.12 -24.40
N ARG A 345 44.51 67.71 -24.44
CA ARG A 345 45.88 67.15 -24.34
C ARG A 345 46.18 66.41 -23.02
N PRO A 346 47.16 65.48 -23.00
CA PRO A 346 47.59 64.80 -21.79
C PRO A 346 48.60 65.62 -20.97
N LYS A 347 48.53 65.51 -19.64
CA LYS A 347 49.59 65.93 -18.69
C LYS A 347 49.98 64.74 -17.78
N PRO A 348 51.23 64.71 -17.27
CA PRO A 348 51.87 63.48 -16.79
C PRO A 348 51.67 63.21 -15.29
N PHE A 349 51.80 61.93 -14.94
CA PHE A 349 51.77 61.35 -13.60
C PHE A 349 52.84 61.92 -12.64
N ARG A 350 52.45 62.10 -11.36
CA ARG A 350 53.36 62.02 -10.20
C ARG A 350 52.69 61.23 -9.07
N PRO A 351 53.37 60.28 -8.42
CA PRO A 351 52.83 59.53 -7.28
C PRO A 351 53.00 60.32 -5.96
N VAL A 352 51.99 60.23 -5.10
CA VAL A 352 52.00 60.77 -3.72
C VAL A 352 52.16 59.60 -2.73
N PRO A 353 53.01 59.69 -1.68
CA PRO A 353 53.21 58.59 -0.72
C PRO A 353 52.08 58.49 0.32
N CYS A 354 51.77 57.27 0.75
CA CYS A 354 50.81 56.99 1.83
C CYS A 354 51.44 57.19 3.24
N PRO A 355 50.71 57.73 4.23
CA PRO A 355 51.15 57.78 5.62
C PRO A 355 50.89 56.44 6.35
N PRO A 356 51.64 56.14 7.44
CA PRO A 356 51.58 54.85 8.12
C PRO A 356 50.39 54.76 9.08
N VAL A 357 49.77 53.58 9.14
CA VAL A 357 48.71 53.23 10.12
C VAL A 357 49.36 52.49 11.28
N SER A 358 49.19 53.00 12.50
CA SER A 358 49.55 52.31 13.74
C SER A 358 48.40 51.40 14.19
N CYS A 359 48.70 50.11 14.40
CA CYS A 359 47.76 49.15 14.97
C CYS A 359 48.09 48.92 16.46
N SER A 360 47.18 49.30 17.35
CA SER A 360 47.23 48.91 18.77
C SER A 360 46.16 47.84 19.03
N PRO A 361 46.50 46.65 19.56
CA PRO A 361 45.54 45.60 19.86
C PRO A 361 44.77 45.89 21.16
N LYS A 362 43.45 45.65 21.16
CA LYS A 362 42.62 45.62 22.38
C LYS A 362 42.78 44.29 23.11
N PRO A 363 42.82 44.25 24.45
CA PRO A 363 42.92 43.00 25.22
C PRO A 363 41.58 42.28 25.36
N CYS A 364 41.61 40.94 25.28
CA CYS A 364 40.48 40.05 25.56
C CYS A 364 40.37 39.77 27.08
N PRO A 365 39.16 39.63 27.65
CA PRO A 365 38.99 39.22 29.04
C PRO A 365 39.19 37.69 29.23
N PRO A 366 39.62 37.22 30.40
CA PRO A 366 39.91 35.81 30.66
C PRO A 366 38.63 35.03 31.00
N GLY A 367 38.40 33.92 30.30
CA GLY A 367 37.38 32.92 30.65
C GLY A 367 38.04 31.55 30.85
N PRO A 368 37.63 30.76 31.85
CA PRO A 368 38.31 29.51 32.20
C PRO A 368 37.99 28.38 31.21
N CYS A 369 39.03 27.64 30.78
CA CYS A 369 38.91 26.44 29.97
C CYS A 369 38.40 25.24 30.80
N PRO A 370 37.41 24.47 30.36
CA PRO A 370 37.09 23.17 30.94
C PRO A 370 38.07 22.08 30.44
N PRO A 371 38.28 21.00 31.20
CA PRO A 371 39.35 20.03 30.96
C PRO A 371 39.02 19.10 29.78
N VAL A 372 40.02 18.86 28.94
CA VAL A 372 39.98 17.84 27.87
C VAL A 372 40.15 16.47 28.51
N SER A 373 39.10 15.65 28.42
CA SER A 373 39.17 14.21 28.69
C SER A 373 39.64 13.49 27.43
N CYS A 374 40.79 12.81 27.51
CA CYS A 374 41.23 11.88 26.48
C CYS A 374 40.45 10.57 26.62
N SER A 375 39.83 10.11 25.54
CA SER A 375 39.30 8.74 25.41
C SER A 375 39.30 8.32 23.92
N PRO A 376 39.46 7.01 23.66
CA PRO A 376 40.21 6.50 22.52
C PRO A 376 39.42 6.56 21.21
N SER A 377 40.11 6.88 20.12
CA SER A 377 39.57 6.83 18.76
C SER A 377 39.16 5.40 18.39
N SER A 378 37.85 5.19 18.28
CA SER A 378 37.24 4.02 17.66
C SER A 378 37.45 4.04 16.14
N CYS A 379 37.83 2.86 15.62
CA CYS A 379 38.08 2.55 14.22
C CYS A 379 36.90 2.98 13.31
N ARG A 380 37.19 3.66 12.21
CA ARG A 380 36.28 3.79 11.06
C ARG A 380 36.77 2.90 9.90
N PRO A 381 35.90 2.12 9.24
CA PRO A 381 36.29 1.19 8.20
C PRO A 381 36.50 1.84 6.83
N ASN A 382 37.50 1.32 6.11
CA ASN A 382 37.68 1.20 4.65
C ASN A 382 37.34 2.41 3.76
N ARG A 383 38.37 3.20 3.40
CA ARG A 383 38.39 3.95 2.13
C ARG A 383 39.18 3.14 1.10
N LEU A 384 38.48 2.61 0.10
CA LEU A 384 39.06 2.08 -1.12
C LEU A 384 39.78 3.21 -1.86
N CYS A 385 41.08 3.06 -2.11
CA CYS A 385 41.78 3.90 -3.08
C CYS A 385 41.51 3.36 -4.48
N CYS A 386 40.75 4.10 -5.27
CA CYS A 386 40.64 3.87 -6.72
C CYS A 386 41.56 4.88 -7.41
N GLY A 387 42.73 4.44 -7.90
CA GLY A 387 43.69 5.30 -8.57
C GLY A 387 45.04 4.62 -8.84
N ASN A 388 45.90 5.28 -9.61
CA ASN A 388 47.25 4.82 -9.94
C ASN A 388 48.11 4.70 -8.68
N CYS A 389 48.84 3.59 -8.53
CA CYS A 389 49.68 3.30 -7.36
C CYS A 389 50.81 4.32 -7.11
N GLU A 390 51.19 5.13 -8.10
CA GLU A 390 52.30 6.08 -7.97
C GLU A 390 51.96 7.30 -7.10
N GLU A 391 50.68 7.63 -6.92
CA GLU A 391 50.24 8.81 -6.14
C GLU A 391 49.76 8.47 -4.71
N CYS A 392 49.93 7.23 -4.24
CA CYS A 392 49.44 6.82 -2.92
C CYS A 392 50.35 7.35 -1.78
N PRO A 393 49.85 8.22 -0.89
CA PRO A 393 50.65 8.83 0.18
C PRO A 393 51.09 7.85 1.29
N TYR A 394 50.64 6.59 1.25
CA TYR A 394 50.91 5.57 2.28
C TYR A 394 52.02 4.56 1.91
N ARG A 395 52.77 4.80 0.81
CA ARG A 395 53.76 3.85 0.27
C ARG A 395 54.93 3.52 1.22
N ARG A 396 55.21 4.34 2.24
CA ARG A 396 56.39 4.18 3.11
C ARG A 396 56.13 3.50 4.47
N SER A 397 54.90 3.10 4.77
CA SER A 397 54.56 2.50 6.08
C SER A 397 54.25 1.00 6.07
N SER A 398 54.36 0.33 4.91
CA SER A 398 54.19 -1.12 4.80
C SER A 398 55.31 -1.71 3.94
N GLY A 399 56.30 -2.36 4.57
CA GLY A 399 57.48 -2.93 3.93
C GLY A 399 57.17 -4.04 2.93
N CYS A 400 56.69 -3.70 1.74
CA CYS A 400 56.51 -4.61 0.61
C CYS A 400 57.72 -4.53 -0.32
N GLU A 401 58.67 -5.44 -0.15
CA GLU A 401 59.59 -5.86 -1.20
C GLU A 401 58.92 -6.99 -2.00
N GLY A 402 58.45 -6.72 -3.22
CA GLY A 402 57.84 -7.74 -4.09
C GLY A 402 57.08 -7.14 -5.27
N GLY A 403 57.53 -7.44 -6.49
CA GLY A 403 57.25 -6.69 -7.72
C GLY A 403 55.81 -6.71 -8.23
N CYS A 404 55.37 -5.54 -8.72
CA CYS A 404 54.20 -5.40 -9.59
C CYS A 404 54.55 -5.88 -11.02
N ARG A 405 53.91 -6.96 -11.50
CA ARG A 405 53.83 -7.28 -12.93
C ARG A 405 52.34 -7.33 -13.31
N GLY A 406 51.97 -6.55 -14.35
CA GLY A 406 50.58 -6.26 -14.76
C GLY A 406 49.80 -7.47 -15.31
N ALA A 407 48.53 -7.36 -15.69
CA ALA A 407 47.65 -6.20 -15.84
C ALA A 407 46.22 -6.61 -15.43
N HIS A 408 45.72 -6.05 -14.33
CA HIS A 408 44.31 -5.79 -13.98
C HIS A 408 44.34 -5.25 -12.52
N ASN A 409 44.05 -3.95 -12.37
CA ASN A 409 44.25 -3.20 -11.12
C ASN A 409 43.20 -3.51 -10.04
N SER A 410 43.47 -4.45 -9.13
CA SER A 410 42.99 -4.39 -7.74
C SER A 410 43.78 -5.33 -6.83
N CYS A 411 44.62 -4.77 -5.95
CA CYS A 411 45.17 -5.51 -4.81
C CYS A 411 44.12 -5.59 -3.69
N GLN A 412 43.74 -6.79 -3.27
CA GLN A 412 42.97 -7.01 -2.04
C GLN A 412 43.95 -7.24 -0.89
N HIS A 413 43.89 -6.42 0.16
CA HIS A 413 44.58 -6.69 1.42
C HIS A 413 43.56 -7.20 2.45
N MET A 414 43.70 -8.46 2.87
CA MET A 414 43.14 -8.96 4.13
C MET A 414 44.24 -8.90 5.19
N SER A 415 43.99 -8.18 6.29
CA SER A 415 44.74 -8.33 7.53
C SER A 415 43.73 -8.64 8.62
N LEU A 416 43.89 -9.81 9.23
CA LEU A 416 43.13 -10.33 10.36
C LEU A 416 43.41 -9.50 11.62
N SER A 417 42.36 -9.34 12.43
CA SER A 417 42.38 -9.11 13.89
C SER A 417 42.89 -7.75 14.41
N CYS A 418 41.96 -7.02 15.04
CA CYS A 418 42.00 -6.60 16.45
C CYS A 418 40.61 -6.07 16.85
#